data_AF-I0YJZ9-F1
#
_entry.id   AF-I0YJZ9-F1
#
_cell.length_a   1.000
_cell.length_b   1.000
_cell.length_c   1.000
_cell.angle_alpha   90.00
_cell.angle_beta   90.00
_cell.angle_gamma   90.00
#
_symmetry.space_group_name_H-M   'P 1'
#
loop_
_entity.id
_entity.type
_entity.pdbx_description
1 polymer ?
#
loop_
_entity_poly.entity_id
_entity_poly.type
_entity_poly.pdbx_seq_one_letter_code
_entity_poly.pdbx_strand_id
1 'polypeptide(L)'
;MGSRGQHVINKFVSFVELNIFLQAFEHSVHCLYIVHFLRFPVDGTETVDDLIQKVEDASGVFARHQRLIFRGKMLERGSNMDESKLKDGSKVMLMASSTTATQVLNAHLSSMFRSLAKQKVCLCLQERAAVWGKTGVATIRDAGVAEVPSQLWDLGESLRAADLGGNRLTCLPSNIASLKSLTRLRLSGNRLVSEGVPWAQLAALTQLTVLALDHNKLTDISDGVRALQSLQSLNLAHNSLTQLPAAVGQLTALRRLDLRNNQLQSLPDQLGSCSALKELDAAENTLTALPESVGRLQKLRSLLLDKNRLKGVPAAVLRNCGALATLTLHGNPMTVEQLRESDGFAEFNARRCAKHDKQLEMQVFALSGGFDEGADQVQWQSWGAAPKK
;
A
#
# COMPACT_ATOMS: atom_id res chain seq x y z
N MET A 1 -40.01 16.57 5.65
CA MET A 1 -39.13 16.90 6.80
C MET A 1 -37.67 16.42 6.64
N GLY A 2 -37.27 15.79 5.52
CA GLY A 2 -35.95 15.17 5.38
C GLY A 2 -34.77 16.07 4.92
N SER A 3 -34.98 17.33 4.55
CA SER A 3 -33.90 18.20 4.06
C SER A 3 -33.22 19.04 5.14
N ARG A 4 -33.92 19.38 6.23
CA ARG A 4 -33.35 20.14 7.36
C ARG A 4 -32.41 19.29 8.22
N GLY A 5 -32.70 18.00 8.42
CA GLY A 5 -31.84 17.08 9.18
C GLY A 5 -30.46 16.87 8.54
N GLN A 6 -30.39 16.70 7.22
CA GLN A 6 -29.13 16.51 6.50
C GLN A 6 -28.21 17.75 6.55
N HIS A 7 -28.81 18.95 6.52
CA HIS A 7 -28.07 20.22 6.60
C HIS A 7 -27.55 20.49 8.02
N VAL A 8 -28.31 20.13 9.05
CA VAL A 8 -27.88 20.21 10.46
C VAL A 8 -26.75 19.20 10.72
N ILE A 9 -26.84 17.97 10.20
CA ILE A 9 -25.78 16.94 10.29
C ILE A 9 -24.48 17.44 9.64
N ASN A 10 -24.54 18.10 8.48
CA ASN A 10 -23.33 18.61 7.82
C ASN A 10 -22.69 19.80 8.56
N LYS A 11 -23.46 20.63 9.28
CA LYS A 11 -22.91 21.66 10.19
C LYS A 11 -22.37 21.07 11.49
N PHE A 12 -22.92 19.94 11.95
CA PHE A 12 -22.55 19.22 13.17
C PHE A 12 -21.12 18.64 13.17
N VAL A 13 -20.58 18.34 11.97
CA VAL A 13 -19.44 17.42 11.80
C VAL A 13 -18.08 18.11 11.72
N SER A 14 -18.02 19.45 11.81
CA SER A 14 -16.79 20.20 11.53
C SER A 14 -15.79 20.32 12.70
N PHE A 15 -16.16 20.05 13.96
CA PHE A 15 -15.31 20.42 15.11
C PHE A 15 -15.33 19.47 16.33
N VAL A 16 -15.15 18.15 16.13
CA VAL A 16 -14.94 17.22 17.26
C VAL A 16 -13.47 16.82 17.36
N GLU A 17 -12.79 17.24 18.42
CA GLU A 17 -11.46 16.77 18.82
C GLU A 17 -11.61 15.67 19.89
N LEU A 18 -11.11 14.47 19.59
CA LEU A 18 -11.11 13.35 20.53
C LEU A 18 -9.85 13.43 21.42
N ASN A 19 -10.00 13.65 22.73
CA ASN A 19 -8.95 13.45 23.72
C ASN A 19 -9.47 12.47 24.78
N ILE A 20 -8.87 11.28 24.87
CA ILE A 20 -9.18 10.28 25.89
C ILE A 20 -8.32 10.56 27.12
N PHE A 21 -8.93 10.95 28.23
CA PHE A 21 -8.25 11.07 29.53
C PHE A 21 -8.60 9.85 30.38
N LEU A 22 -7.60 9.07 30.78
CA LEU A 22 -7.72 8.01 31.80
C LEU A 22 -7.17 8.59 33.10
N GLN A 23 -8.03 8.83 34.09
CA GLN A 23 -7.60 9.19 35.44
C GLN A 23 -8.00 8.06 36.39
N ALA A 24 -7.01 7.32 36.89
CA ALA A 24 -7.19 6.32 37.92
C ALA A 24 -7.14 7.03 39.28
N PHE A 25 -8.25 7.02 40.02
CA PHE A 25 -8.24 7.31 41.44
C PHE A 25 -8.19 5.97 42.19
N GLU A 26 -7.08 5.71 42.87
CA GLU A 26 -6.96 4.59 43.81
C GLU A 26 -7.87 4.87 45.01
N HIS A 27 -9.03 4.22 45.01
CA HIS A 27 -9.57 3.39 46.09
C HIS A 27 -11.08 3.22 45.88
N SER A 28 -11.47 1.95 45.70
CA SER A 28 -12.85 1.42 45.78
C SER A 28 -13.73 1.53 44.52
N VAL A 29 -14.05 0.33 44.00
CA VAL A 29 -15.08 -0.03 42.99
C VAL A 29 -14.87 0.52 41.56
N HIS A 30 -14.64 -0.40 40.63
CA HIS A 30 -14.47 -0.16 39.20
C HIS A 30 -15.66 0.60 38.56
N CYS A 31 -15.53 1.91 38.43
CA CYS A 31 -16.30 2.70 37.48
C CYS A 31 -15.33 3.43 36.54
N LEU A 32 -15.13 2.88 35.34
CA LEU A 32 -14.47 3.64 34.27
C LEU A 32 -15.45 4.71 33.78
N TYR A 33 -15.14 5.97 34.06
CA TYR A 33 -15.84 7.09 33.45
C TYR A 33 -15.11 7.47 32.17
N ILE A 34 -15.79 7.31 31.03
CA ILE A 34 -15.27 7.75 29.75
C ILE A 34 -15.78 9.16 29.52
N VAL A 35 -14.83 10.06 29.26
CA VAL A 35 -15.07 11.48 29.03
C VAL A 35 -14.93 11.76 27.54
N HIS A 36 -16.03 12.19 26.90
CA HIS A 36 -16.01 12.68 25.53
C HIS A 36 -16.19 14.19 25.50
N PHE A 37 -15.38 14.87 24.69
CA PHE A 37 -15.56 16.30 24.45
C PHE A 37 -16.26 16.53 23.13
N LEU A 38 -17.39 17.21 23.18
CA LEU A 38 -18.27 17.45 22.06
C LEU A 38 -18.42 18.97 21.89
N ARG A 39 -18.43 19.45 20.64
CA ARG A 39 -18.82 20.82 20.32
C ARG A 39 -20.10 20.74 19.51
N PHE A 40 -21.13 21.42 19.99
CA PHE A 40 -22.43 21.44 19.33
C PHE A 40 -22.74 22.85 18.83
N PRO A 41 -23.41 22.97 17.68
CA PRO A 41 -24.04 24.22 17.31
C PRO A 41 -25.19 24.51 18.27
N VAL A 42 -25.11 25.65 18.96
CA VAL A 42 -26.10 26.08 19.96
C VAL A 42 -26.69 27.40 19.50
N ASP A 43 -28.02 27.42 19.35
CA ASP A 43 -28.77 28.67 19.15
C ASP A 43 -29.21 29.20 20.52
N GLY A 44 -29.10 30.52 20.75
CA GLY A 44 -29.22 31.13 22.09
C GLY A 44 -30.59 30.98 22.78
N THR A 45 -31.60 30.43 22.11
CA THR A 45 -32.94 30.21 22.66
C THR A 45 -33.23 28.75 23.04
N GLU A 46 -32.26 27.85 22.89
CA GLU A 46 -32.43 26.42 23.14
C GLU A 46 -32.25 26.08 24.63
N THR A 47 -32.86 24.98 25.05
CA THR A 47 -32.73 24.42 26.41
C THR A 47 -31.70 23.30 26.47
N VAL A 48 -31.26 22.94 27.68
CA VAL A 48 -30.40 21.75 27.88
C VAL A 48 -31.08 20.47 27.39
N ASP A 49 -32.41 20.38 27.43
CA ASP A 49 -33.15 19.21 26.92
C ASP A 49 -33.07 19.09 25.40
N ASP A 50 -33.07 20.21 24.67
CA ASP A 50 -32.86 20.21 23.21
C ASP A 50 -31.46 19.73 22.84
N LEU A 51 -30.45 20.08 23.64
CA LEU A 51 -29.09 19.56 23.47
C LEU A 51 -29.02 18.06 23.75
N ILE A 52 -29.69 17.58 24.80
CA ILE A 52 -29.78 16.15 25.09
C ILE A 52 -30.47 15.42 23.95
N GLN A 53 -31.58 15.95 23.42
CA GLN A 53 -32.28 15.37 22.27
C GLN A 53 -31.40 15.32 21.03
N LYS A 54 -30.63 16.38 20.75
CA LYS A 54 -29.65 16.37 19.65
C LYS A 54 -28.56 15.31 19.83
N VAL A 55 -28.13 15.05 21.07
CA VAL A 55 -27.20 13.96 21.39
C VAL A 55 -27.88 12.59 21.24
N GLU A 56 -29.13 12.44 21.68
CA GLU A 56 -29.95 11.24 21.48
C GLU A 56 -30.12 10.92 19.99
N ASP A 57 -30.54 11.90 19.21
CA ASP A 57 -30.77 11.74 17.77
C ASP A 57 -29.49 11.39 17.01
N ALA A 58 -28.35 11.96 17.43
CA ALA A 58 -27.06 11.70 16.80
C ALA A 58 -26.41 10.36 17.22
N SER A 59 -26.68 9.88 18.44
CA SER A 59 -26.01 8.70 19.01
C SER A 59 -26.91 7.47 19.13
N GLY A 60 -28.22 7.65 19.00
CA GLY A 60 -29.25 6.62 19.14
C GLY A 60 -29.52 6.19 20.59
N VAL A 61 -28.76 6.64 21.59
CA VAL A 61 -28.96 6.30 23.02
C VAL A 61 -28.39 7.38 23.94
N PHE A 62 -29.23 8.07 24.71
CA PHE A 62 -28.82 8.80 25.93
C PHE A 62 -29.43 8.11 27.15
N ALA A 63 -28.65 7.23 27.77
CA ALA A 63 -29.12 6.43 28.89
C ALA A 63 -29.33 7.31 30.14
N ARG A 64 -30.25 6.89 31.05
CA ARG A 64 -30.58 7.57 32.33
C ARG A 64 -29.38 7.95 33.23
N HIS A 65 -28.20 7.42 32.96
CA HIS A 65 -26.98 7.60 33.75
C HIS A 65 -25.92 8.48 33.06
N GLN A 66 -26.23 9.13 31.94
CA GLN A 66 -25.33 10.05 31.24
C GLN A 66 -25.53 11.50 31.71
N ARG A 67 -24.43 12.26 31.83
CA ARG A 67 -24.45 13.66 32.29
C ARG A 67 -23.60 14.55 31.37
N LEU A 68 -24.12 15.73 31.04
CA LEU A 68 -23.38 16.76 30.32
C LEU A 68 -22.80 17.76 31.32
N ILE A 69 -21.53 18.10 31.14
CA ILE A 69 -20.77 19.00 32.01
C ILE A 69 -20.14 20.10 31.15
N PHE A 70 -20.33 21.35 31.54
CA PHE A 70 -19.71 22.51 30.90
C PHE A 70 -18.96 23.34 31.95
N ARG A 71 -17.67 23.61 31.70
CA ARG A 71 -16.78 24.34 32.63
C ARG A 71 -16.83 23.82 34.08
N GLY A 72 -16.91 22.50 34.25
CA GLY A 72 -16.95 21.85 35.57
C GLY A 72 -18.30 21.91 36.30
N LYS A 73 -19.34 22.50 35.69
CA LYS A 73 -20.72 22.46 36.21
C LYS A 73 -21.56 21.45 35.44
N MET A 74 -22.36 20.68 36.16
CA MET A 74 -23.35 19.79 35.54
C MET A 74 -24.48 20.64 34.94
N LEU A 75 -24.84 20.34 33.70
CA LEU A 75 -25.99 20.94 33.05
C LEU A 75 -27.25 20.20 33.51
N GLU A 76 -28.17 20.92 34.16
CA GLU A 76 -29.44 20.36 34.63
C GLU A 76 -30.49 20.41 33.51
N ARG A 77 -31.40 19.43 33.52
CA ARG A 77 -32.52 19.38 32.57
C ARG A 77 -33.47 20.55 32.85
N GLY A 78 -34.02 21.16 31.82
CA GLY A 78 -34.89 22.34 31.90
C GLY A 78 -34.19 23.70 32.08
N SER A 79 -32.85 23.75 32.22
CA SER A 79 -32.12 25.03 32.31
C SER A 79 -32.02 25.72 30.95
N ASN A 80 -32.15 27.05 30.95
CA ASN A 80 -31.88 27.85 29.74
C ASN A 80 -30.37 27.98 29.50
N MET A 81 -29.96 27.93 28.24
CA MET A 81 -28.55 27.94 27.87
C MET A 81 -27.83 29.27 28.15
N ASP A 82 -28.56 30.38 28.17
CA ASP A 82 -28.05 31.70 28.56
C ASP A 82 -27.57 31.73 30.02
N GLU A 83 -28.28 31.06 30.94
CA GLU A 83 -27.88 30.94 32.35
C GLU A 83 -26.59 30.13 32.51
N SER A 84 -26.37 29.17 31.62
CA SER A 84 -25.19 28.30 31.59
C SER A 84 -24.00 28.89 30.83
N LYS A 85 -24.15 30.08 30.21
CA LYS A 85 -23.15 30.76 29.37
C LYS A 85 -22.59 29.88 28.22
N LEU A 86 -23.39 28.93 27.73
CA LEU A 86 -23.05 28.08 26.60
C LEU A 86 -23.20 28.88 25.30
N LYS A 87 -22.13 28.99 24.52
CA LYS A 87 -22.12 29.65 23.21
C LYS A 87 -21.90 28.65 22.09
N ASP A 88 -22.24 29.02 20.87
CA ASP A 88 -21.93 28.23 19.68
C ASP A 88 -20.45 27.77 19.66
N GLY A 89 -20.22 26.48 19.41
CA GLY A 89 -18.89 25.86 19.43
C GLY A 89 -18.29 25.59 20.82
N SER A 90 -19.05 25.78 21.90
CA SER A 90 -18.60 25.48 23.26
C SER A 90 -18.29 24.00 23.46
N LYS A 91 -17.18 23.72 24.16
CA LYS A 91 -16.71 22.36 24.48
C LYS A 91 -17.49 21.82 25.68
N VAL A 92 -18.39 20.88 25.43
CA VAL A 92 -19.20 20.19 26.44
C VAL A 92 -18.62 18.80 26.69
N MET A 93 -18.58 18.39 27.95
CA MET A 93 -18.03 17.13 28.40
C MET A 93 -19.18 16.15 28.68
N LEU A 94 -19.25 15.07 27.91
CA LEU A 94 -20.18 13.97 28.17
C LEU A 94 -19.50 12.95 29.07
N MET A 95 -20.08 12.73 30.25
CA MET A 95 -19.63 11.72 31.20
C MET A 95 -20.59 10.53 31.18
N ALA A 96 -20.08 9.34 30.87
CA ALA A 96 -20.83 8.10 30.90
C ALA A 96 -20.10 7.05 31.77
N SER A 97 -20.84 6.38 32.66
CA SER A 97 -20.34 5.23 33.42
C SER A 97 -20.21 4.01 32.51
N SER A 98 -19.08 3.30 32.55
CA SER A 98 -18.87 2.11 31.73
C SER A 98 -19.84 0.99 32.12
N THR A 99 -20.80 0.72 31.25
CA THR A 99 -21.56 -0.53 31.20
C THR A 99 -21.37 -1.13 29.82
N THR A 100 -21.73 -2.40 29.59
CA THR A 100 -21.61 -3.07 28.29
C THR A 100 -22.25 -2.28 27.13
N ALA A 101 -23.26 -1.45 27.40
CA ALA A 101 -23.87 -0.56 26.41
C ALA A 101 -22.94 0.57 25.91
N THR A 102 -22.01 1.08 26.74
CA THR A 102 -21.06 2.13 26.33
C THR A 102 -19.95 1.62 25.40
N GLN A 103 -19.62 0.32 25.44
CA GLN A 103 -18.70 -0.30 24.48
C GLN A 103 -19.31 -0.38 23.07
N VAL A 104 -20.60 -0.71 22.97
CA VAL A 104 -21.34 -0.75 21.70
C VAL A 104 -21.50 0.65 21.10
N LEU A 105 -21.76 1.65 21.95
CA LEU A 105 -21.85 3.05 21.53
C LEU A 105 -20.51 3.59 21.02
N ASN A 106 -19.40 3.26 21.70
CA ASN A 106 -18.05 3.64 21.25
C ASN A 106 -17.71 3.01 19.89
N ALA A 107 -18.11 1.75 19.65
CA ALA A 107 -17.94 1.11 18.35
C ALA A 107 -18.77 1.80 17.26
N HIS A 108 -20.03 2.15 17.56
CA HIS A 108 -20.93 2.84 16.63
C HIS A 108 -20.47 4.26 16.31
N LEU A 109 -20.14 5.09 17.31
CA LEU A 109 -19.65 6.44 17.10
C LEU A 109 -18.32 6.42 16.33
N SER A 110 -17.38 5.53 16.68
CA SER A 110 -16.12 5.37 15.94
C SER A 110 -16.34 4.90 14.49
N SER A 111 -17.37 4.08 14.24
CA SER A 111 -17.76 3.67 12.88
C SER A 111 -18.35 4.85 12.09
N MET A 112 -19.24 5.63 12.73
CA MET A 112 -19.89 6.80 12.14
C MET A 112 -18.89 7.90 11.80
N PHE A 113 -17.95 8.22 12.69
CA PHE A 113 -16.88 9.20 12.43
C PHE A 113 -15.94 8.74 11.30
N ARG A 114 -15.65 7.44 11.21
CA ARG A 114 -14.91 6.87 10.07
C ARG A 114 -15.69 6.98 8.76
N SER A 115 -17.01 6.81 8.80
CA SER A 115 -17.89 6.99 7.63
C SER A 115 -17.90 8.46 7.15
N LEU A 116 -17.99 9.41 8.07
CA LEU A 116 -18.03 10.85 7.79
C LEU A 116 -16.68 11.37 7.26
N ALA A 117 -15.56 10.89 7.78
CA ALA A 117 -14.23 11.19 7.23
C ALA A 117 -14.07 10.68 5.78
N LYS A 118 -14.57 9.47 5.47
CA LYS A 118 -14.60 8.93 4.10
C LYS A 118 -15.42 9.81 3.16
N GLN A 119 -16.57 10.30 3.61
CA GLN A 119 -17.45 11.17 2.82
C GLN A 119 -16.79 12.51 2.49
N LYS A 120 -16.09 13.11 3.46
CA LYS A 120 -15.35 14.38 3.27
C LYS A 120 -14.15 14.23 2.32
N VAL A 121 -13.43 13.11 2.39
CA VAL A 121 -12.35 12.79 1.45
C VAL A 121 -12.89 12.61 0.03
N CYS A 122 -14.02 11.91 -0.14
CA CYS A 122 -14.62 11.69 -1.45
C CYS A 122 -15.08 13.00 -2.13
N LEU A 123 -15.69 13.91 -1.36
CA LEU A 123 -16.10 15.24 -1.85
C LEU A 123 -14.92 16.12 -2.25
N CYS A 124 -13.83 16.14 -1.47
CA CYS A 124 -12.60 16.86 -1.82
C CYS A 124 -11.92 16.32 -3.09
N LEU A 125 -12.03 15.01 -3.35
CA LEU A 125 -11.47 14.39 -4.55
C LEU A 125 -12.24 14.74 -5.83
N GLN A 126 -13.54 15.04 -5.74
CA GLN A 126 -14.33 15.46 -6.91
C GLN A 126 -13.87 16.82 -7.45
N GLU A 127 -13.53 17.77 -6.56
CA GLU A 127 -13.00 19.08 -6.95
C GLU A 127 -11.61 18.99 -7.61
N ARG A 128 -10.86 17.92 -7.31
CA ARG A 128 -9.52 17.69 -7.89
C ARG A 128 -9.54 17.16 -9.32
N ALA A 129 -10.70 16.71 -9.82
CA ALA A 129 -10.83 16.19 -11.19
C ALA A 129 -10.38 17.21 -12.25
N ALA A 130 -10.72 18.49 -12.07
CA ALA A 130 -10.30 19.57 -12.97
C ALA A 130 -8.77 19.75 -13.00
N VAL A 131 -8.10 19.55 -11.87
CA VAL A 131 -6.64 19.64 -11.77
C VAL A 131 -5.97 18.44 -12.44
N TRP A 132 -6.52 17.24 -12.25
CA TRP A 132 -6.02 16.03 -12.91
C TRP A 132 -6.15 16.12 -14.43
N GLY A 133 -7.26 16.65 -14.95
CA GLY A 133 -7.44 16.89 -16.38
C GLY A 133 -6.38 17.84 -16.96
N LYS A 134 -6.03 18.92 -16.23
CA LYS A 134 -5.01 19.89 -16.67
C LYS A 134 -3.58 19.36 -16.59
N THR A 135 -3.25 18.67 -15.49
CA THR A 135 -1.88 18.19 -15.22
C THR A 135 -1.59 16.85 -15.87
N GLY A 136 -2.63 16.07 -16.17
CA GLY A 136 -2.52 14.67 -16.58
C GLY A 136 -1.98 13.74 -15.49
N VAL A 137 -1.96 14.19 -14.23
CA VAL A 137 -1.44 13.42 -13.11
C VAL A 137 -2.45 13.40 -11.97
N ALA A 138 -2.85 12.21 -11.54
CA ALA A 138 -3.73 12.02 -10.39
C ALA A 138 -2.96 11.34 -9.24
N THR A 139 -2.96 11.97 -8.08
CA THR A 139 -2.35 11.45 -6.86
C THR A 139 -3.38 11.39 -5.72
N ILE A 140 -3.73 10.16 -5.34
CA ILE A 140 -4.62 9.83 -4.24
C ILE A 140 -3.91 8.78 -3.41
N ARG A 141 -2.85 9.18 -2.70
CA ARG A 141 -2.04 8.27 -1.89
C ARG A 141 -2.47 8.33 -0.44
N ASP A 142 -2.46 7.20 0.26
CA ASP A 142 -2.66 7.10 1.72
C ASP A 142 -3.97 7.77 2.21
N ALA A 143 -4.99 7.86 1.33
CA ALA A 143 -6.25 8.52 1.60
C ALA A 143 -7.27 7.60 2.30
N GLY A 144 -6.94 6.32 2.45
CA GLY A 144 -7.81 5.31 3.07
C GLY A 144 -9.09 5.04 2.28
N VAL A 145 -9.13 5.40 1.00
CA VAL A 145 -10.32 5.23 0.14
C VAL A 145 -10.51 3.76 -0.22
N ALA A 146 -11.76 3.29 -0.21
CA ALA A 146 -12.12 1.96 -0.69
C ALA A 146 -12.46 1.96 -2.19
N GLU A 147 -12.86 3.12 -2.71
CA GLU A 147 -13.21 3.34 -4.11
C GLU A 147 -12.67 4.71 -4.53
N VAL A 148 -12.23 4.80 -5.79
CA VAL A 148 -11.78 6.05 -6.40
C VAL A 148 -12.98 6.70 -7.11
N PRO A 149 -13.17 8.04 -7.01
CA PRO A 149 -14.27 8.72 -7.66
C PRO A 149 -14.31 8.46 -9.17
N SER A 150 -15.53 8.30 -9.73
CA SER A 150 -15.73 7.99 -11.16
C SER A 150 -15.04 9.00 -12.08
N GLN A 151 -15.01 10.26 -11.66
CA GLN A 151 -14.42 11.38 -12.39
C GLN A 151 -12.97 11.14 -12.78
N LEU A 152 -12.18 10.39 -11.99
CA LEU A 152 -10.80 10.06 -12.35
C LEU A 152 -10.75 9.17 -13.60
N TRP A 153 -11.64 8.18 -13.66
CA TRP A 153 -11.74 7.24 -14.76
C TRP A 153 -12.41 7.85 -15.99
N ASP A 154 -13.13 8.96 -15.82
CA ASP A 154 -13.78 9.69 -16.91
C ASP A 154 -12.84 10.73 -17.58
N LEU A 155 -11.60 10.90 -17.10
CA LEU A 155 -10.60 11.83 -17.68
C LEU A 155 -10.08 11.41 -19.07
N GLY A 156 -10.30 10.15 -19.45
CA GLY A 156 -9.91 9.59 -20.74
C GLY A 156 -8.43 9.82 -21.06
N GLU A 157 -8.17 10.43 -22.23
CA GLU A 157 -6.83 10.68 -22.76
C GLU A 157 -6.05 11.78 -22.03
N SER A 158 -6.68 12.51 -21.11
CA SER A 158 -6.00 13.57 -20.35
C SER A 158 -5.03 13.00 -19.32
N LEU A 159 -5.34 11.82 -18.76
CA LEU A 159 -4.58 11.24 -17.67
C LEU A 159 -3.40 10.41 -18.17
N ARG A 160 -2.19 10.76 -17.73
CA ARG A 160 -0.92 10.13 -18.11
C ARG A 160 -0.29 9.35 -16.96
N ALA A 161 -0.55 9.74 -15.72
CA ALA A 161 -0.06 9.03 -14.54
C ALA A 161 -1.09 9.04 -13.41
N ALA A 162 -1.29 7.89 -12.79
CA ALA A 162 -2.13 7.72 -11.61
C ALA A 162 -1.34 7.04 -10.50
N ASP A 163 -1.26 7.67 -9.33
CA ASP A 163 -0.78 7.05 -8.09
C ASP A 163 -1.93 6.96 -7.09
N LEU A 164 -2.36 5.73 -6.86
CA LEU A 164 -3.47 5.34 -6.00
C LEU A 164 -2.98 4.43 -4.85
N GLY A 165 -1.69 4.51 -4.51
CA GLY A 165 -1.09 3.64 -3.50
C GLY A 165 -1.54 3.93 -2.06
N GLY A 166 -1.41 2.94 -1.17
CA GLY A 166 -1.70 3.11 0.27
C GLY A 166 -3.20 3.23 0.60
N ASN A 167 -4.07 2.70 -0.24
CA ASN A 167 -5.52 2.77 -0.07
C ASN A 167 -6.11 1.41 0.31
N ARG A 168 -7.43 1.28 0.18
CA ARG A 168 -8.19 0.07 0.54
C ARG A 168 -8.94 -0.49 -0.67
N LEU A 169 -8.44 -0.22 -1.88
CA LEU A 169 -9.06 -0.67 -3.13
C LEU A 169 -9.09 -2.19 -3.19
N THR A 170 -10.27 -2.77 -3.42
CA THR A 170 -10.46 -4.21 -3.59
C THR A 170 -10.60 -4.61 -5.04
N CYS A 171 -11.08 -3.69 -5.89
CA CYS A 171 -11.18 -3.85 -7.33
C CYS A 171 -10.95 -2.52 -8.07
N LEU A 172 -10.72 -2.62 -9.38
CA LEU A 172 -10.71 -1.49 -10.31
C LEU A 172 -11.93 -1.57 -11.23
N PRO A 173 -12.51 -0.43 -11.62
CA PRO A 173 -13.69 -0.41 -12.48
C PRO A 173 -13.30 -0.67 -13.95
N SER A 174 -14.27 -1.12 -14.75
CA SER A 174 -14.08 -1.45 -16.17
C SER A 174 -13.81 -0.22 -17.05
N ASN A 175 -14.27 0.96 -16.64
CA ASN A 175 -14.02 2.22 -17.36
C ASN A 175 -12.55 2.67 -17.29
N ILE A 176 -11.66 1.96 -16.56
CA ILE A 176 -10.21 2.15 -16.66
C ILE A 176 -9.70 2.06 -18.11
N ALA A 177 -10.40 1.31 -18.98
CA ALA A 177 -10.09 1.21 -20.41
C ALA A 177 -10.17 2.54 -21.18
N SER A 178 -10.84 3.57 -20.64
CA SER A 178 -10.92 4.90 -21.24
C SER A 178 -9.57 5.64 -21.22
N LEU A 179 -8.68 5.29 -20.29
CA LEU A 179 -7.45 6.02 -19.97
C LEU A 179 -6.31 5.70 -20.94
N LYS A 180 -6.56 5.78 -22.24
CA LYS A 180 -5.65 5.31 -23.30
C LYS A 180 -4.25 5.96 -23.27
N SER A 181 -4.12 7.18 -22.74
CA SER A 181 -2.84 7.89 -22.59
C SER A 181 -2.09 7.54 -21.30
N LEU A 182 -2.61 6.64 -20.47
CA LEU A 182 -2.01 6.32 -19.17
C LEU A 182 -0.68 5.58 -19.36
N THR A 183 0.40 6.20 -18.89
CA THR A 183 1.76 5.68 -18.97
C THR A 183 2.23 5.06 -17.67
N ARG A 184 1.68 5.48 -16.53
CA ARG A 184 2.06 4.99 -15.20
C ARG A 184 0.82 4.77 -14.34
N LEU A 185 0.68 3.57 -13.79
CA LEU A 185 -0.36 3.22 -12.85
C LEU A 185 0.29 2.59 -11.61
N ARG A 186 0.15 3.27 -10.46
CA ARG A 186 0.60 2.75 -9.16
C ARG A 186 -0.59 2.44 -8.28
N LEU A 187 -0.66 1.20 -7.84
CA LEU A 187 -1.69 0.62 -6.99
C LEU A 187 -1.06 -0.08 -5.78
N SER A 188 0.20 0.25 -5.47
CA SER A 188 0.99 -0.31 -4.39
C SER A 188 0.29 -0.17 -3.04
N GLY A 189 0.24 -1.21 -2.20
CA GLY A 189 -0.31 -1.10 -0.85
C GLY A 189 -1.83 -0.92 -0.84
N ASN A 190 -2.54 -1.82 -1.53
CA ASN A 190 -4.01 -1.86 -1.57
C ASN A 190 -4.52 -3.23 -1.09
N ARG A 191 -5.77 -3.57 -1.39
CA ARG A 191 -6.41 -4.85 -1.05
C ARG A 191 -6.89 -5.57 -2.31
N LEU A 192 -6.25 -5.33 -3.45
CA LEU A 192 -6.64 -5.90 -4.73
C LEU A 192 -6.48 -7.41 -4.70
N VAL A 193 -7.52 -8.11 -5.12
CA VAL A 193 -7.51 -9.54 -5.41
C VAL A 193 -7.46 -9.76 -6.92
N SER A 194 -7.10 -10.96 -7.37
CA SER A 194 -6.90 -11.26 -8.80
C SER A 194 -8.14 -10.93 -9.65
N GLU A 195 -9.34 -11.27 -9.17
CA GLU A 195 -10.63 -10.94 -9.81
C GLU A 195 -10.96 -9.44 -9.78
N GLY A 196 -10.36 -8.70 -8.85
CA GLY A 196 -10.52 -7.26 -8.73
C GLY A 196 -9.72 -6.48 -9.78
N VAL A 197 -8.84 -7.13 -10.53
CA VAL A 197 -8.05 -6.50 -11.59
C VAL A 197 -8.68 -6.84 -12.96
N PRO A 198 -9.28 -5.85 -13.65
CA PRO A 198 -9.96 -6.07 -14.93
C PRO A 198 -8.94 -6.14 -16.07
N TRP A 199 -8.22 -7.26 -16.19
CA TRP A 199 -7.12 -7.44 -17.16
C TRP A 199 -7.53 -7.21 -18.61
N ALA A 200 -8.75 -7.59 -19.00
CA ALA A 200 -9.28 -7.34 -20.33
C ALA A 200 -9.44 -5.83 -20.64
N GLN A 201 -9.76 -5.03 -19.63
CA GLN A 201 -9.88 -3.58 -19.76
C GLN A 201 -8.51 -2.90 -19.65
N LEU A 202 -7.62 -3.40 -18.80
CA LEU A 202 -6.22 -2.96 -18.77
C LEU A 202 -5.52 -3.18 -20.11
N ALA A 203 -5.91 -4.20 -20.87
CA ALA A 203 -5.38 -4.45 -22.22
C ALA A 203 -5.56 -3.26 -23.18
N ALA A 204 -6.52 -2.37 -22.93
CA ALA A 204 -6.70 -1.14 -23.71
C ALA A 204 -5.60 -0.08 -23.45
N LEU A 205 -4.86 -0.20 -22.35
CA LEU A 205 -3.82 0.74 -21.92
C LEU A 205 -2.49 0.47 -22.62
N THR A 206 -2.48 0.59 -23.95
CA THR A 206 -1.33 0.23 -24.79
C THR A 206 -0.09 1.10 -24.57
N GLN A 207 -0.24 2.28 -23.95
CA GLN A 207 0.84 3.21 -23.59
C GLN A 207 1.41 2.98 -22.18
N LEU A 208 0.87 2.01 -21.43
CA LEU A 208 1.29 1.78 -20.05
C LEU A 208 2.73 1.25 -20.00
N THR A 209 3.61 2.02 -19.37
CA THR A 209 5.03 1.69 -19.21
C THR A 209 5.38 1.21 -17.81
N VAL A 210 4.62 1.64 -16.80
CA VAL A 210 4.83 1.26 -15.40
C VAL A 210 3.52 0.81 -14.79
N LEU A 211 3.51 -0.42 -14.29
CA LEU A 211 2.41 -0.98 -13.50
C LEU A 211 2.98 -1.47 -12.17
N ALA A 212 2.55 -0.84 -11.07
CA ALA A 212 2.91 -1.26 -9.72
C ALA A 212 1.68 -1.77 -8.99
N LEU A 213 1.70 -3.05 -8.62
CA LEU A 213 0.65 -3.80 -7.94
C LEU A 213 1.21 -4.46 -6.67
N ASP A 214 2.35 -4.00 -6.18
CA ASP A 214 3.00 -4.54 -4.99
C ASP A 214 2.18 -4.32 -3.72
N HIS A 215 2.41 -5.13 -2.69
CA HIS A 215 1.70 -5.05 -1.41
C HIS A 215 0.17 -5.12 -1.60
N ASN A 216 -0.31 -6.15 -2.31
CA ASN A 216 -1.72 -6.44 -2.52
C ASN A 216 -2.04 -7.88 -2.10
N LYS A 217 -3.17 -8.44 -2.56
CA LYS A 217 -3.62 -9.80 -2.26
C LYS A 217 -3.82 -10.61 -3.53
N LEU A 218 -3.02 -10.35 -4.56
CA LEU A 218 -3.07 -11.07 -5.82
C LEU A 218 -2.59 -12.52 -5.60
N THR A 219 -3.35 -13.48 -6.10
CA THR A 219 -3.03 -14.91 -6.07
C THR A 219 -2.60 -15.43 -7.43
N ASP A 220 -3.00 -14.75 -8.50
CA ASP A 220 -2.70 -15.09 -9.89
C ASP A 220 -2.70 -13.82 -10.76
N ILE A 221 -2.08 -13.91 -11.93
CA ILE A 221 -2.07 -12.86 -12.96
C ILE A 221 -2.69 -13.43 -14.23
N SER A 222 -3.71 -12.76 -14.76
CA SER A 222 -4.34 -13.20 -16.00
C SER A 222 -3.41 -13.06 -17.19
N ASP A 223 -3.58 -13.96 -18.14
CA ASP A 223 -3.00 -13.92 -19.48
C ASP A 223 -3.22 -12.60 -20.24
N GLY A 224 -4.21 -11.80 -19.86
CA GLY A 224 -4.46 -10.47 -20.42
C GLY A 224 -3.29 -9.49 -20.24
N VAL A 225 -2.37 -9.75 -19.32
CA VAL A 225 -1.13 -8.97 -19.16
C VAL A 225 -0.33 -8.86 -20.46
N ARG A 226 -0.42 -9.88 -21.35
CA ARG A 226 0.27 -9.90 -22.65
C ARG A 226 -0.04 -8.68 -23.53
N ALA A 227 -1.18 -8.03 -23.35
CA ALA A 227 -1.58 -6.90 -24.19
C ALA A 227 -0.79 -5.61 -23.89
N LEU A 228 -0.14 -5.54 -22.73
CA LEU A 228 0.63 -4.37 -22.27
C LEU A 228 2.02 -4.32 -22.93
N GLN A 229 2.06 -4.24 -24.26
CA GLN A 229 3.29 -4.35 -25.07
C GLN A 229 4.32 -3.25 -24.79
N SER A 230 3.89 -2.08 -24.29
CA SER A 230 4.77 -0.97 -23.91
C SER A 230 5.31 -1.06 -22.48
N LEU A 231 4.92 -2.10 -21.72
CA LEU A 231 5.25 -2.20 -20.31
C LEU A 231 6.76 -2.41 -20.11
N GLN A 232 7.37 -1.51 -19.35
CA GLN A 232 8.81 -1.52 -19.06
C GLN A 232 9.10 -1.92 -17.61
N SER A 233 8.18 -1.68 -16.70
CA SER A 233 8.31 -2.04 -15.29
C SER A 233 7.01 -2.63 -14.78
N LEU A 234 7.10 -3.87 -14.30
CA LEU A 234 6.01 -4.57 -13.63
C LEU A 234 6.47 -4.92 -12.20
N ASN A 235 5.79 -4.35 -11.21
CA ASN A 235 6.02 -4.68 -9.81
C ASN A 235 4.83 -5.45 -9.23
N LEU A 236 5.08 -6.67 -8.79
CA LEU A 236 4.14 -7.62 -8.20
C LEU A 236 4.62 -8.10 -6.82
N ALA A 237 5.62 -7.44 -6.23
CA ALA A 237 6.19 -7.83 -4.95
C ALA A 237 5.16 -7.84 -3.82
N HIS A 238 5.39 -8.64 -2.77
CA HIS A 238 4.52 -8.70 -1.60
C HIS A 238 3.05 -8.99 -1.96
N ASN A 239 2.84 -10.07 -2.69
CA ASN A 239 1.53 -10.64 -3.01
C ASN A 239 1.52 -12.13 -2.60
N SER A 240 0.49 -12.88 -3.02
CA SER A 240 0.35 -14.31 -2.75
C SER A 240 0.37 -15.11 -4.06
N LEU A 241 1.14 -14.68 -5.05
CA LEU A 241 1.21 -15.34 -6.36
C LEU A 241 1.81 -16.74 -6.22
N THR A 242 1.11 -17.76 -6.70
CA THR A 242 1.59 -19.15 -6.71
C THR A 242 2.23 -19.53 -8.04
N GLN A 243 1.81 -18.87 -9.12
CA GLN A 243 2.34 -19.03 -10.47
C GLN A 243 2.40 -17.68 -11.19
N LEU A 244 3.19 -17.66 -12.28
CA LEU A 244 3.26 -16.53 -13.21
C LEU A 244 2.85 -17.05 -14.60
N PRO A 245 1.93 -16.38 -15.31
CA PRO A 245 1.44 -16.88 -16.59
C PRO A 245 2.53 -16.82 -17.66
N ALA A 246 2.51 -17.76 -18.60
CA ALA A 246 3.39 -17.78 -19.77
C ALA A 246 3.30 -16.48 -20.60
N ALA A 247 2.14 -15.81 -20.54
CA ALA A 247 1.87 -14.51 -21.15
C ALA A 247 2.89 -13.41 -20.77
N VAL A 248 3.53 -13.47 -19.58
CA VAL A 248 4.57 -12.50 -19.20
C VAL A 248 5.74 -12.52 -20.17
N GLY A 249 6.05 -13.69 -20.76
CA GLY A 249 7.08 -13.83 -21.78
C GLY A 249 6.87 -12.99 -23.04
N GLN A 250 5.64 -12.51 -23.28
CA GLN A 250 5.29 -11.68 -24.44
C GLN A 250 5.53 -10.18 -24.21
N LEU A 251 5.92 -9.78 -22.99
CA LEU A 251 6.26 -8.40 -22.64
C LEU A 251 7.68 -8.06 -23.10
N THR A 252 7.88 -7.96 -24.41
CA THR A 252 9.21 -7.78 -25.01
C THR A 252 9.90 -6.46 -24.64
N ALA A 253 9.13 -5.44 -24.24
CA ALA A 253 9.64 -4.16 -23.76
C ALA A 253 10.00 -4.14 -22.26
N LEU A 254 9.69 -5.22 -21.51
CA LEU A 254 9.86 -5.27 -20.06
C LEU A 254 11.33 -5.21 -19.69
N ARG A 255 11.68 -4.26 -18.80
CA ARG A 255 13.04 -4.01 -18.33
C ARG A 255 13.24 -4.41 -16.87
N ARG A 256 12.20 -4.27 -16.05
CA ARG A 256 12.19 -4.61 -14.64
C ARG A 256 10.97 -5.45 -14.32
N LEU A 257 11.20 -6.61 -13.72
CA LEU A 257 10.17 -7.48 -13.17
C LEU A 257 10.51 -7.74 -11.70
N ASP A 258 9.61 -7.36 -10.82
CA ASP A 258 9.75 -7.57 -9.37
C ASP A 258 8.63 -8.50 -8.90
N LEU A 259 9.01 -9.68 -8.42
CA LEU A 259 8.18 -10.77 -7.93
C LEU A 259 8.52 -11.09 -6.47
N ARG A 260 9.30 -10.24 -5.79
CA ARG A 260 9.80 -10.50 -4.45
C ARG A 260 8.67 -10.80 -3.46
N ASN A 261 8.89 -11.72 -2.53
CA ASN A 261 7.94 -12.04 -1.47
C ASN A 261 6.57 -12.46 -2.03
N ASN A 262 6.57 -13.61 -2.70
CA ASN A 262 5.41 -14.31 -3.23
C ASN A 262 5.54 -15.81 -2.90
N GLN A 263 4.70 -16.67 -3.50
CA GLN A 263 4.67 -18.11 -3.25
C GLN A 263 5.00 -18.91 -4.54
N LEU A 264 5.81 -18.34 -5.43
CA LEU A 264 6.15 -18.96 -6.71
C LEU A 264 6.99 -20.22 -6.46
N GLN A 265 6.64 -21.32 -7.12
CA GLN A 265 7.43 -22.57 -7.10
C GLN A 265 8.34 -22.71 -8.32
N SER A 266 7.98 -22.07 -9.43
CA SER A 266 8.75 -22.00 -10.67
C SER A 266 8.48 -20.68 -11.40
N LEU A 267 9.37 -20.35 -12.34
CA LEU A 267 9.14 -19.30 -13.32
C LEU A 267 8.79 -19.97 -14.67
N PRO A 268 7.91 -19.38 -15.49
CA PRO A 268 7.53 -19.94 -16.78
C PRO A 268 8.71 -19.91 -17.76
N ASP A 269 8.86 -20.96 -18.58
CA ASP A 269 9.91 -21.02 -19.61
C ASP A 269 9.85 -19.84 -20.58
N GLN A 270 8.66 -19.29 -20.83
CA GLN A 270 8.45 -18.16 -21.72
C GLN A 270 9.07 -16.86 -21.19
N LEU A 271 9.44 -16.78 -19.90
CA LEU A 271 10.11 -15.61 -19.34
C LEU A 271 11.39 -15.26 -20.10
N GLY A 272 12.10 -16.27 -20.64
CA GLY A 272 13.29 -16.10 -21.49
C GLY A 272 13.05 -15.29 -22.77
N SER A 273 11.80 -15.05 -23.17
CA SER A 273 11.43 -14.23 -24.32
C SER A 273 11.37 -12.72 -24.01
N CYS A 274 11.48 -12.31 -22.75
CA CYS A 274 11.54 -10.90 -22.34
C CYS A 274 12.90 -10.26 -22.70
N SER A 275 13.17 -10.09 -23.99
CA SER A 275 14.50 -9.71 -24.52
C SER A 275 15.05 -8.37 -24.04
N ALA A 276 14.20 -7.48 -23.51
CA ALA A 276 14.60 -6.21 -22.91
C ALA A 276 14.89 -6.27 -21.40
N LEU A 277 14.68 -7.42 -20.74
CA LEU A 277 14.74 -7.54 -19.28
C LEU A 277 16.16 -7.29 -18.78
N LYS A 278 16.27 -6.38 -17.81
CA LYS A 278 17.53 -5.96 -17.18
C LYS A 278 17.61 -6.36 -15.73
N GLU A 279 16.47 -6.41 -15.06
CA GLU A 279 16.38 -6.69 -13.63
C GLU A 279 15.22 -7.63 -13.39
N LEU A 280 15.53 -8.75 -12.74
CA LEU A 280 14.57 -9.72 -12.24
C LEU A 280 14.82 -9.92 -10.76
N ASP A 281 13.85 -9.51 -9.95
CA ASP A 281 13.81 -9.84 -8.53
C ASP A 281 12.75 -10.92 -8.31
N ALA A 282 13.18 -12.10 -7.87
CA ALA A 282 12.30 -13.18 -7.44
C ALA A 282 12.74 -13.72 -6.07
N ALA A 283 13.34 -12.86 -5.24
CA ALA A 283 13.71 -13.20 -3.88
C ALA A 283 12.47 -13.51 -3.00
N GLU A 284 12.66 -14.20 -1.89
CA GLU A 284 11.60 -14.55 -0.94
C GLU A 284 10.43 -15.28 -1.61
N ASN A 285 10.73 -16.35 -2.35
CA ASN A 285 9.75 -17.22 -2.97
C ASN A 285 10.04 -18.67 -2.57
N THR A 286 9.44 -19.65 -3.26
CA THR A 286 9.68 -21.08 -3.04
C THR A 286 10.26 -21.78 -4.27
N LEU A 287 11.00 -21.03 -5.11
CA LEU A 287 11.55 -21.52 -6.36
C LEU A 287 12.49 -22.70 -6.11
N THR A 288 12.24 -23.82 -6.78
CA THR A 288 13.08 -25.03 -6.68
C THR A 288 14.12 -25.10 -7.79
N ALA A 289 13.84 -24.50 -8.94
CA ALA A 289 14.74 -24.37 -10.08
C ALA A 289 14.42 -23.09 -10.88
N LEU A 290 15.37 -22.64 -11.68
CA LEU A 290 15.15 -21.65 -12.73
C LEU A 290 15.01 -22.36 -14.08
N PRO A 291 14.14 -21.88 -14.98
CA PRO A 291 14.08 -22.41 -16.34
C PRO A 291 15.36 -22.04 -17.09
N GLU A 292 15.88 -22.95 -17.92
CA GLU A 292 17.08 -22.71 -18.73
C GLU A 292 16.92 -21.50 -19.67
N SER A 293 15.68 -21.20 -20.05
CA SER A 293 15.33 -20.06 -20.89
C SER A 293 15.71 -18.71 -20.29
N VAL A 294 15.88 -18.59 -18.96
CA VAL A 294 16.42 -17.37 -18.33
C VAL A 294 17.79 -17.02 -18.93
N GLY A 295 18.58 -18.02 -19.36
CA GLY A 295 19.84 -17.82 -20.08
C GLY A 295 19.70 -17.05 -21.41
N ARG A 296 18.50 -16.95 -21.98
CA ARG A 296 18.25 -16.17 -23.21
C ARG A 296 18.17 -14.66 -22.94
N LEU A 297 18.10 -14.23 -21.68
CA LEU A 297 17.97 -12.83 -21.29
C LEU A 297 19.32 -12.09 -21.36
N GLN A 298 19.78 -11.82 -22.60
CA GLN A 298 21.09 -11.23 -22.89
C GLN A 298 21.32 -9.85 -22.23
N LYS A 299 20.25 -9.11 -21.92
CA LYS A 299 20.30 -7.78 -21.31
C LYS A 299 20.17 -7.81 -19.77
N LEU A 300 20.00 -8.99 -19.17
CA LEU A 300 19.82 -9.14 -17.73
C LEU A 300 21.11 -8.75 -17.00
N ARG A 301 21.01 -7.80 -16.08
CA ARG A 301 22.12 -7.25 -15.30
C ARG A 301 22.08 -7.69 -13.84
N SER A 302 20.87 -7.81 -13.30
CA SER A 302 20.61 -8.18 -11.92
C SER A 302 19.57 -9.30 -11.86
N LEU A 303 19.92 -10.37 -11.16
CA LEU A 303 19.06 -11.50 -10.86
C LEU A 303 19.09 -11.76 -9.35
N LEU A 304 18.00 -11.41 -8.66
CA LEU A 304 17.91 -11.55 -7.21
C LEU A 304 17.03 -12.75 -6.87
N LEU A 305 17.60 -13.73 -6.18
CA LEU A 305 16.97 -15.04 -5.93
C LEU A 305 17.12 -15.48 -4.47
N ASP A 306 17.44 -14.54 -3.58
CA ASP A 306 17.59 -14.81 -2.15
C ASP A 306 16.34 -15.48 -1.56
N LYS A 307 16.53 -16.31 -0.54
CA LYS A 307 15.48 -16.97 0.25
C LYS A 307 14.50 -17.75 -0.65
N ASN A 308 15.05 -18.68 -1.43
CA ASN A 308 14.31 -19.63 -2.24
C ASN A 308 14.72 -21.07 -1.87
N ARG A 309 14.38 -22.06 -2.70
CA ARG A 309 14.72 -23.47 -2.53
C ARG A 309 15.63 -24.00 -3.64
N LEU A 310 16.43 -23.12 -4.25
CA LEU A 310 17.30 -23.43 -5.38
C LEU A 310 18.45 -24.32 -4.94
N LYS A 311 18.63 -25.45 -5.61
CA LYS A 311 19.80 -26.33 -5.43
C LYS A 311 20.92 -26.05 -6.42
N GLY A 312 20.66 -25.21 -7.41
CA GLY A 312 21.56 -24.92 -8.51
C GLY A 312 21.02 -23.78 -9.38
N VAL A 313 21.92 -23.21 -10.18
CA VAL A 313 21.58 -22.24 -11.22
C VAL A 313 21.93 -22.88 -12.58
N PRO A 314 21.04 -22.83 -13.59
CA PRO A 314 21.34 -23.40 -14.90
C PRO A 314 22.60 -22.76 -15.50
N ALA A 315 23.49 -23.59 -16.06
CA ALA A 315 24.71 -23.12 -16.74
C ALA A 315 24.42 -22.09 -17.84
N ALA A 316 23.26 -22.21 -18.51
CA ALA A 316 22.80 -21.24 -19.49
C ALA A 316 22.68 -19.81 -18.91
N VAL A 317 22.28 -19.64 -17.65
CA VAL A 317 22.21 -18.32 -17.00
C VAL A 317 23.60 -17.73 -16.78
N LEU A 318 24.56 -18.55 -16.35
CA LEU A 318 25.93 -18.10 -16.07
C LEU A 318 26.72 -17.82 -17.37
N ARG A 319 26.58 -18.69 -18.38
CA ARG A 319 27.26 -18.55 -19.68
C ARG A 319 26.63 -17.47 -20.56
N ASN A 320 25.31 -17.53 -20.75
CA ASN A 320 24.66 -16.79 -21.83
C ASN A 320 24.14 -15.41 -21.39
N CYS A 321 23.89 -15.16 -20.11
CA CYS A 321 23.54 -13.80 -19.67
C CYS A 321 24.81 -12.93 -19.59
N GLY A 322 25.30 -12.48 -20.76
CA GLY A 322 26.57 -11.75 -20.88
C GLY A 322 26.58 -10.37 -20.22
N ALA A 323 25.42 -9.81 -19.86
CA ALA A 323 25.31 -8.57 -19.10
C ALA A 323 25.16 -8.79 -17.58
N LEU A 324 25.03 -10.05 -17.13
CA LEU A 324 24.74 -10.36 -15.73
C LEU A 324 25.98 -10.09 -14.89
N ALA A 325 25.80 -9.21 -13.90
CA ALA A 325 26.87 -8.78 -13.00
C ALA A 325 26.43 -8.78 -11.53
N THR A 326 25.15 -8.98 -11.25
CA THR A 326 24.62 -9.15 -9.89
C THR A 326 23.75 -10.39 -9.87
N LEU A 327 24.14 -11.37 -9.06
CA LEU A 327 23.41 -12.60 -8.77
C LEU A 327 23.43 -12.77 -7.25
N THR A 328 22.25 -12.85 -6.63
CA THR A 328 22.12 -13.12 -5.20
C THR A 328 21.24 -14.36 -5.01
N LEU A 329 21.65 -15.22 -4.09
CA LEU A 329 21.20 -16.60 -3.85
C LEU A 329 21.23 -16.89 -2.34
N HIS A 330 21.39 -15.91 -1.46
CA HIS A 330 21.48 -16.13 -0.01
C HIS A 330 20.25 -16.84 0.51
N GLY A 331 20.42 -17.76 1.45
CA GLY A 331 19.27 -18.50 2.00
C GLY A 331 18.63 -19.47 1.00
N ASN A 332 19.40 -19.97 0.04
CA ASN A 332 19.06 -21.14 -0.76
C ASN A 332 19.86 -22.38 -0.29
N PRO A 333 19.40 -23.60 -0.61
CA PRO A 333 20.18 -24.83 -0.37
C PRO A 333 21.52 -24.92 -1.13
N MET A 334 21.69 -24.17 -2.21
CA MET A 334 22.90 -24.15 -3.03
C MET A 334 24.08 -23.53 -2.25
N THR A 335 25.23 -24.21 -2.23
CA THR A 335 26.45 -23.67 -1.60
C THR A 335 27.29 -22.85 -2.58
N VAL A 336 28.21 -22.04 -2.05
CA VAL A 336 29.17 -21.26 -2.85
C VAL A 336 30.08 -22.18 -3.66
N GLU A 337 30.50 -23.32 -3.10
CA GLU A 337 31.34 -24.30 -3.79
C GLU A 337 30.61 -24.88 -5.01
N GLN A 338 29.34 -25.27 -4.84
CA GLN A 338 28.49 -25.75 -5.94
C GLN A 338 28.31 -24.68 -7.02
N LEU A 339 28.22 -23.41 -6.62
CA LEU A 339 28.15 -22.29 -7.56
C LEU A 339 29.47 -22.11 -8.33
N ARG A 340 30.61 -22.24 -7.66
CA ARG A 340 31.94 -22.12 -8.28
C ARG A 340 32.24 -23.27 -9.24
N GLU A 341 31.76 -24.47 -8.93
CA GLU A 341 31.84 -25.65 -9.80
C GLU A 341 30.87 -25.58 -10.98
N SER A 342 29.89 -24.67 -10.95
CA SER A 342 28.91 -24.54 -12.02
C SER A 342 29.56 -24.02 -13.31
N ASP A 343 29.23 -24.70 -14.38
CA ASP A 343 29.58 -24.35 -15.74
C ASP A 343 29.20 -22.90 -16.11
N GLY A 344 30.18 -22.10 -16.52
CA GLY A 344 30.01 -20.67 -16.85
C GLY A 344 30.22 -19.70 -15.68
N PHE A 345 30.49 -20.21 -14.47
CA PHE A 345 30.74 -19.38 -13.31
C PHE A 345 31.98 -18.50 -13.48
N ALA A 346 33.06 -19.00 -14.10
CA ALA A 346 34.30 -18.24 -14.29
C ALA A 346 34.06 -16.93 -15.07
N GLU A 347 33.31 -17.01 -16.17
CA GLU A 347 32.97 -15.85 -17.00
C GLU A 347 32.01 -14.91 -16.27
N PHE A 348 31.03 -15.45 -15.53
CA PHE A 348 30.16 -14.65 -14.67
C PHE A 348 30.95 -13.91 -13.58
N ASN A 349 31.85 -14.61 -12.90
CA ASN A 349 32.67 -14.06 -11.83
C ASN A 349 33.59 -12.94 -12.34
N ALA A 350 34.21 -13.12 -13.51
CA ALA A 350 35.00 -12.06 -14.14
C ALA A 350 34.18 -10.79 -14.41
N ARG A 351 32.94 -10.92 -14.92
CA ARG A 351 32.03 -9.78 -15.12
C ARG A 351 31.63 -9.11 -13.80
N ARG A 352 31.36 -9.91 -12.77
CA ARG A 352 31.02 -9.42 -11.42
C ARG A 352 32.17 -8.65 -10.78
N CYS A 353 33.40 -9.18 -10.83
CA CYS A 353 34.60 -8.51 -10.32
C CYS A 353 34.84 -7.18 -11.05
N ALA A 354 34.82 -7.18 -12.39
CA ALA A 354 35.02 -5.96 -13.18
C ALA A 354 34.01 -4.84 -12.84
N LYS A 355 32.76 -5.19 -12.53
CA LYS A 355 31.76 -4.22 -12.04
C LYS A 355 32.15 -3.66 -10.68
N HIS A 356 32.60 -4.49 -9.75
CA HIS A 356 33.01 -4.07 -8.42
C HIS A 356 34.25 -3.16 -8.47
N ASP A 357 35.27 -3.54 -9.23
CA ASP A 357 36.49 -2.74 -9.43
C ASP A 357 36.14 -1.34 -9.95
N LYS A 358 35.27 -1.27 -10.97
CA LYS A 358 34.78 0.00 -11.48
C LYS A 358 34.03 0.84 -10.43
N GLN A 359 33.30 0.21 -9.50
CA GLN A 359 32.61 0.92 -8.42
C GLN A 359 33.60 1.50 -7.40
N LEU A 360 34.69 0.78 -7.11
CA LEU A 360 35.79 1.26 -6.26
C LEU A 360 36.55 2.42 -6.91
N GLU A 361 36.92 2.29 -8.18
CA GLU A 361 37.59 3.34 -8.97
C GLU A 361 36.78 4.64 -9.02
N MET A 362 35.47 4.52 -9.20
CA MET A 362 34.56 5.66 -9.29
C MET A 362 34.18 6.24 -7.93
N GLN A 363 34.77 5.75 -6.83
CA GLN A 363 34.46 6.15 -5.44
C GLN A 363 32.96 6.15 -5.13
N VAL A 364 32.20 5.26 -5.79
CA VAL A 364 30.74 5.16 -5.60
C VAL A 364 30.41 4.68 -4.19
N PHE A 365 31.40 4.11 -3.47
CA PHE A 365 31.29 3.68 -2.09
C PHE A 365 32.24 4.45 -1.16
N ALA A 366 31.81 5.63 -0.71
CA ALA A 366 32.17 6.07 0.64
C ALA A 366 31.16 5.40 1.60
N LEU A 367 31.64 4.51 2.47
CA LEU A 367 30.92 3.78 3.54
C LEU A 367 30.41 2.37 3.20
N SER A 368 31.23 1.39 3.63
CA SER A 368 30.92 0.05 4.17
C SER A 368 29.98 -0.90 3.41
N GLY A 369 30.59 -1.91 2.82
CA GLY A 369 29.98 -3.20 2.45
C GLY A 369 30.99 -3.95 1.59
N GLY A 370 31.60 -5.00 2.13
CA GLY A 370 32.58 -5.82 1.41
C GLY A 370 32.01 -6.49 0.15
N PHE A 371 32.86 -7.18 -0.59
CA PHE A 371 32.48 -7.87 -1.81
C PHE A 371 31.64 -9.11 -1.52
N ASP A 372 30.36 -9.07 -1.92
CA ASP A 372 29.41 -10.17 -1.72
C ASP A 372 29.41 -11.15 -2.90
N GLU A 373 29.70 -12.43 -2.62
CA GLU A 373 29.66 -13.53 -3.60
C GLU A 373 28.25 -14.05 -3.88
N GLY A 374 27.25 -13.60 -3.11
CA GLY A 374 25.85 -13.81 -3.41
C GLY A 374 25.28 -15.15 -2.98
N ALA A 375 26.04 -16.13 -2.47
CA ALA A 375 25.50 -17.45 -2.10
C ALA A 375 25.58 -17.83 -0.61
N ASP A 376 26.19 -17.00 0.26
CA ASP A 376 26.22 -17.31 1.69
C ASP A 376 26.13 -16.07 2.60
N GLN A 377 25.49 -16.21 3.77
CA GLN A 377 25.51 -15.24 4.87
C GLN A 377 26.47 -15.71 6.00
N VAL A 378 26.93 -16.95 5.98
CA VAL A 378 27.70 -17.58 7.08
C VAL A 378 29.19 -17.71 6.72
N GLN A 379 29.83 -16.59 6.38
CA GLN A 379 31.27 -16.37 6.58
C GLN A 379 31.62 -14.91 6.26
N TRP A 380 31.24 -13.99 7.15
CA TRP A 380 31.64 -12.57 7.06
C TRP A 380 32.68 -12.18 8.11
N GLN A 381 33.68 -13.02 8.38
CA GLN A 381 34.83 -12.61 9.19
C GLN A 381 36.13 -13.05 8.53
N SER A 382 37.00 -12.05 8.28
CA SER A 382 38.13 -12.05 7.32
C SER A 382 37.60 -12.21 5.90
N TRP A 383 37.82 -11.32 4.95
CA TRP A 383 39.03 -11.18 4.14
C TRP A 383 39.21 -9.70 3.78
N GLY A 384 40.09 -9.03 4.52
CA GLY A 384 40.35 -7.59 4.38
C GLY A 384 41.58 -7.13 5.14
N ALA A 385 42.57 -7.99 5.32
CA ALA A 385 43.90 -7.61 5.78
C ALA A 385 44.93 -8.47 5.06
N ALA A 386 45.48 -7.94 3.97
CA ALA A 386 46.83 -8.34 3.58
C ALA A 386 47.75 -8.10 4.79
N PRO A 387 48.65 -9.03 5.16
CA PRO A 387 49.63 -8.75 6.18
C PRO A 387 50.46 -7.55 5.70
N LYS A 388 50.33 -6.41 6.38
CA LYS A 388 51.33 -5.36 6.27
C LYS A 388 52.60 -5.93 6.92
N LYS A 389 53.66 -5.96 6.11
CA LYS A 389 55.03 -6.42 6.35
C LYS A 389 55.45 -6.61 7.81
#